data_AF-A0A7Z9FVN8-F1
#
_entry.id   AF-A0A7Z9FVN8-F1
#
_cell.length_a   1.000
_cell.length_b   1.000
_cell.length_c   1.000
_cell.angle_alpha   90.00
_cell.angle_beta   90.00
_cell.angle_gamma   90.00
#
_symmetry.space_group_name_H-M   'P 1'
#
loop_
_entity.id
_entity.type
_entity.pdbx_description
1 polymer ?
#
loop_
_entity_poly.entity_id
_entity_poly.type
_entity_poly.pdbx_seq_one_letter_code
_entity_poly.pdbx_strand_id
1 'polypeptide(L)'
;MPSHWMDYYGPVGDETVGFAIFDHPQNFRYPTTWHVRGYGLFAPNCWMFKPDHHLPEGESLTFRWRVTVHTGDTVQADIANRFLDYVDGSRVEWE
;
A
#
# COMPACT_ATOMS: atom_id res chain seq x y z
N MET A 1 -9.32 9.61 -8.35
CA MET A 1 -8.01 9.68 -7.66
C MET A 1 -7.55 8.25 -7.39
N PRO A 2 -6.25 7.92 -7.52
CA PRO A 2 -5.74 6.59 -7.18
C PRO A 2 -5.97 6.24 -5.70
N SER A 3 -5.99 4.94 -5.38
CA SER A 3 -6.20 4.45 -4.00
C SER A 3 -4.95 4.61 -3.13
N HIS A 4 -5.12 4.87 -1.84
CA HIS A 4 -4.04 4.96 -0.83
C HIS A 4 -3.40 3.60 -0.53
N TRP A 5 -4.15 2.53 -0.74
CA TRP A 5 -3.73 1.15 -0.49
C TRP A 5 -4.45 0.20 -1.45
N MET A 6 -3.91 -1.00 -1.59
CA MET A 6 -4.51 -2.11 -2.33
C MET A 6 -4.41 -3.37 -1.48
N ASP A 7 -5.48 -4.15 -1.43
CA ASP A 7 -5.58 -5.38 -0.64
C ASP A 7 -6.03 -6.54 -1.52
N TYR A 8 -5.34 -7.68 -1.43
CA TYR A 8 -5.76 -8.96 -1.98
C TYR A 8 -5.96 -9.94 -0.83
N TYR A 9 -7.14 -10.54 -0.77
CA TYR A 9 -7.46 -11.61 0.17
C TYR A 9 -8.23 -12.72 -0.54
N GLY A 10 -8.19 -13.91 0.05
CA GLY A 10 -8.90 -15.08 -0.46
C GLY A 10 -8.72 -16.29 0.44
N PRO A 11 -9.38 -17.41 0.09
CA PRO A 11 -9.27 -18.64 0.86
C PRO A 11 -7.88 -19.28 0.72
N VAL A 12 -7.28 -19.69 1.83
CA VAL A 12 -6.11 -20.55 1.92
C VAL A 12 -6.41 -21.64 2.95
N GLY A 13 -6.71 -22.84 2.47
CA GLY A 13 -7.27 -23.90 3.33
C GLY A 13 -8.65 -23.50 3.84
N ASP A 14 -8.84 -23.56 5.16
CA ASP A 14 -10.11 -23.22 5.84
C ASP A 14 -10.15 -21.77 6.31
N GLU A 15 -9.11 -20.96 6.04
CA GLU A 15 -9.01 -19.57 6.47
C GLU A 15 -9.08 -18.60 5.29
N THR A 16 -9.67 -17.42 5.51
CA THR A 16 -9.47 -16.28 4.60
C THR A 16 -8.24 -15.52 5.08
N VAL A 17 -7.27 -15.34 4.18
CA VAL A 17 -6.04 -14.60 4.46
C VAL A 17 -5.76 -13.64 3.33
N GLY A 18 -5.01 -12.59 3.62
CA GLY A 18 -4.67 -11.60 2.62
C GLY A 18 -3.42 -10.82 2.94
N PHE A 19 -3.07 -9.96 1.99
CA PHE A 19 -2.06 -8.96 2.18
C PHE A 19 -2.43 -7.67 1.46
N ALA A 20 -2.12 -6.56 2.12
CA ALA A 20 -2.30 -5.22 1.61
C ALA A 20 -0.96 -4.49 1.51
N ILE A 21 -0.83 -3.62 0.50
CA ILE A 21 0.28 -2.69 0.34
C ILE A 21 -0.24 -1.27 0.50
N PHE A 22 0.43 -0.48 1.33
CA PHE A 22 0.08 0.92 1.61
C PHE A 22 1.08 1.85 0.93
N ASP A 23 0.59 2.84 0.20
CA ASP A 23 1.39 3.94 -0.32
C ASP A 23 1.48 5.05 0.73
N HIS A 24 2.62 5.74 0.84
CA HIS A 24 2.79 6.76 1.86
C HIS A 24 2.63 8.18 1.29
N PRO A 25 1.98 9.13 2.00
CA PRO A 25 1.80 10.51 1.54
C PRO A 25 3.07 11.26 1.15
N GLN A 26 4.22 10.86 1.69
CA GLN A 26 5.53 11.44 1.35
C GLN A 26 6.16 10.86 0.08
N ASN A 27 5.56 9.84 -0.53
CA ASN A 27 6.09 9.26 -1.76
C ASN A 27 5.88 10.20 -2.93
N PHE A 28 6.86 10.20 -3.84
CA PHE A 28 6.73 10.88 -5.11
C PHE A 28 5.51 10.36 -5.88
N ARG A 29 4.63 11.28 -6.30
CA ARG A 29 3.35 11.03 -7.02
C ARG A 29 2.29 10.28 -6.21
N TYR A 30 2.27 10.46 -4.90
CA TYR A 30 1.19 9.95 -4.04
C TYR A 30 -0.18 10.61 -4.33
N PRO A 31 -1.30 9.87 -4.22
CA PRO A 31 -1.36 8.41 -4.22
C PRO A 31 -1.02 7.88 -5.61
N THR A 32 -0.18 6.87 -5.65
CA THR A 32 0.31 6.29 -6.90
C THR A 32 -0.75 5.47 -7.63
N THR A 33 -0.58 5.27 -8.93
CA THR A 33 -1.38 4.31 -9.70
C THR A 33 -0.97 2.88 -9.39
N TRP A 34 -1.93 1.96 -9.39
CA TRP A 34 -1.69 0.55 -9.13
C TRP A 34 -1.62 -0.25 -10.43
N HIS A 35 -0.57 -1.04 -10.57
CA HIS A 35 -0.44 -2.01 -11.66
C HIS A 35 -0.94 -3.35 -11.15
N VAL A 36 -2.10 -3.82 -11.65
CA VAL A 36 -2.73 -5.09 -11.25
C VAL A 36 -2.78 -6.09 -12.41
N ARG A 37 -2.73 -7.39 -12.10
CA ARG A 37 -2.86 -8.50 -13.06
C ARG A 37 -3.65 -9.66 -12.47
N GLY A 38 -4.40 -10.37 -13.31
CA GLY A 38 -5.27 -11.49 -12.91
C GLY A 38 -4.53 -12.73 -12.36
N TYR A 39 -3.21 -12.79 -12.48
CA TYR A 39 -2.37 -13.85 -11.89
C TYR A 39 -1.86 -13.51 -10.48
N GLY A 40 -2.44 -12.51 -9.82
CA GLY A 40 -2.13 -12.17 -8.42
C GLY A 40 -1.07 -11.10 -8.23
N LEU A 41 -0.47 -10.55 -9.28
CA LEU A 41 0.44 -9.41 -9.16
C LEU A 41 -0.34 -8.11 -8.95
N PHE A 42 0.05 -7.36 -7.92
CA PHE A 42 -0.20 -5.93 -7.85
C PHE A 42 1.01 -5.18 -7.30
N ALA A 43 1.24 -3.95 -7.77
CA ALA A 43 2.33 -3.11 -7.29
C ALA A 43 1.99 -1.61 -7.39
N PRO A 44 2.46 -0.79 -6.44
CA PRO A 44 2.45 0.66 -6.61
C PRO A 44 3.36 1.04 -7.79
N ASN A 45 2.85 1.82 -8.74
CA ASN A 45 3.57 2.19 -9.95
C ASN A 45 3.42 3.69 -10.23
N CYS A 46 4.36 4.48 -9.70
CA CYS A 46 4.37 5.94 -9.87
C CYS A 46 4.81 6.39 -11.28
N TRP A 47 5.18 5.45 -12.14
CA TRP A 47 5.64 5.69 -13.50
C TRP A 47 4.55 5.46 -14.54
N MET A 48 3.52 4.68 -14.21
CA MET A 48 2.45 4.33 -15.14
C MET A 48 1.69 5.59 -15.61
N PHE A 49 1.62 5.80 -16.92
CA PHE A 49 0.90 6.95 -17.52
C PHE A 49 1.37 8.32 -16.99
N LYS A 50 2.66 8.47 -16.76
CA LYS A 50 3.28 9.71 -16.29
C LYS A 50 4.53 10.02 -17.13
N PRO A 51 4.91 11.30 -17.26
CA PRO A 51 6.15 11.65 -17.94
C PRO A 51 7.37 11.14 -17.16
N ASP A 52 8.52 11.15 -17.82
CA ASP A 52 9.80 10.84 -17.20
C ASP A 52 10.10 11.81 -16.05
N HIS A 53 10.88 11.35 -15.08
CA HIS A 53 11.40 12.16 -14.00
C HIS A 53 12.92 12.03 -13.95
N HIS A 54 13.60 13.17 -14.02
CA HIS A 54 15.05 13.22 -13.86
C HIS A 54 15.37 13.55 -12.41
N LEU A 55 16.16 12.69 -11.76
CA LEU A 55 16.69 12.95 -10.43
C LEU A 55 18.06 13.63 -10.57
N PRO A 56 18.21 14.89 -10.14
CA PRO A 56 19.49 15.60 -10.22
C PRO A 56 20.61 14.90 -9.45
N GLU A 57 21.85 15.16 -9.84
CA GLU A 57 23.02 14.68 -9.12
C GLU A 57 23.02 15.19 -7.67
N GLY A 58 23.25 14.28 -6.72
CA GLY A 58 23.23 14.59 -5.29
C GLY A 58 21.85 14.60 -4.62
N GLU A 59 20.76 14.50 -5.39
CA GLU A 59 19.41 14.36 -4.83
C GLU A 59 19.03 12.89 -4.53
N SER A 60 17.96 12.71 -3.75
CA SER A 60 17.47 11.40 -3.35
C SER A 60 15.95 11.34 -3.42
N LEU A 61 15.41 10.24 -3.96
CA LEU A 61 14.00 9.89 -3.82
C LEU A 61 13.87 8.76 -2.81
N THR A 62 13.02 8.96 -1.81
CA THR A 62 12.67 7.91 -0.85
C THR A 62 11.27 7.44 -1.12
N PHE A 63 11.11 6.12 -1.26
CA PHE A 63 9.81 5.47 -1.34
C PHE A 63 9.56 4.68 -0.06
N ARG A 64 8.36 4.83 0.47
CA ARG A 64 7.90 4.24 1.73
C ARG A 64 6.64 3.45 1.47
N TRP A 65 6.68 2.16 1.77
CA TRP A 65 5.52 1.29 1.68
C TRP A 65 5.41 0.46 2.96
N ARG A 66 4.19 0.09 3.32
CA ARG A 66 3.93 -0.92 4.35
C ARG A 66 3.24 -2.10 3.71
N VAL A 67 3.76 -3.30 3.95
CA VAL A 67 3.08 -4.56 3.64
C VAL A 67 2.42 -5.04 4.92
N THR A 68 1.12 -5.27 4.86
CA THR A 68 0.32 -5.82 5.96
C THR A 68 -0.17 -7.19 5.54
N VAL A 69 0.21 -8.24 6.27
CA VAL A 69 -0.37 -9.58 6.13
C VAL A 69 -1.46 -9.72 7.18
N HIS A 70 -2.59 -10.31 6.81
CA HIS A 70 -3.78 -10.37 7.67
C HIS A 70 -4.61 -11.63 7.47
N THR A 71 -5.45 -11.92 8.46
CA THR A 71 -6.54 -12.89 8.39
C THR A 71 -7.87 -12.14 8.26
N GLY A 72 -8.83 -12.77 7.61
CA GLY A 72 -10.11 -12.17 7.25
C GLY A 72 -10.07 -11.39 5.94
N ASP A 73 -11.20 -10.80 5.60
CA ASP A 73 -11.32 -9.86 4.48
C ASP A 73 -10.84 -8.45 4.85
N THR A 74 -10.88 -7.53 3.88
CA THR A 74 -10.47 -6.12 4.05
C THR A 74 -11.13 -5.42 5.24
N VAL A 75 -12.39 -5.77 5.56
CA VAL A 75 -13.16 -5.15 6.66
C VAL A 75 -12.76 -5.79 7.99
N GLN A 76 -12.72 -7.12 8.05
CA GLN A 76 -12.33 -7.87 9.25
C GLN A 76 -10.90 -7.55 9.69
N ALA A 77 -9.99 -7.37 8.73
CA ALA A 77 -8.60 -6.99 8.96
C ALA A 77 -8.40 -5.50 9.22
N ASP A 78 -9.47 -4.69 9.17
CA ASP A 78 -9.48 -3.25 9.42
C ASP A 78 -8.41 -2.48 8.62
N ILE A 79 -8.27 -2.83 7.33
CA ILE A 79 -7.18 -2.32 6.47
C ILE A 79 -7.17 -0.79 6.40
N ALA A 80 -8.35 -0.17 6.41
CA ALA A 80 -8.48 1.27 6.40
C ALA A 80 -7.82 1.93 7.63
N ASN A 81 -8.08 1.43 8.85
CA ASN A 81 -7.43 1.99 10.03
C ASN A 81 -5.96 1.59 10.12
N ARG A 82 -5.56 0.40 9.67
CA ARG A 82 -4.14 0.01 9.60
C ARG A 82 -3.32 0.93 8.68
N PHE A 83 -3.95 1.45 7.63
CA PHE A 83 -3.37 2.51 6.81
C PHE A 83 -3.25 3.83 7.59
N LEU A 84 -4.28 4.23 8.35
CA LEU A 84 -4.19 5.44 9.18
C LEU A 84 -3.09 5.31 10.25
N ASP A 85 -2.97 4.15 10.89
CA ASP A 85 -1.87 3.86 11.84
C ASP A 85 -0.49 3.92 11.18
N TYR A 86 -0.42 3.72 9.86
CA TYR A 86 0.82 3.86 9.10
C TYR A 86 1.19 5.32 8.87
N VAL A 87 0.22 6.15 8.49
CA VAL A 87 0.49 7.52 8.04
C VAL A 87 0.43 8.56 9.16
N ASP A 88 -0.38 8.32 10.20
CA ASP A 88 -0.58 9.23 11.34
C ASP A 88 0.16 8.78 12.60
N GLY A 89 0.74 7.57 12.59
CA GLY A 89 1.36 6.94 13.75
C GLY A 89 0.40 6.03 14.52
N SER A 90 0.97 5.09 15.29
CA SER A 90 0.19 4.13 16.07
C SER A 90 -0.68 4.86 17.09
N ARG A 91 -1.98 4.57 17.08
CA ARG A 91 -2.95 5.08 18.07
C ARG A 91 -2.92 4.31 19.39
N VAL A 92 -1.99 3.38 19.56
CA VAL A 92 -1.90 2.55 20.76
C VAL A 92 -1.34 3.39 21.91
N GLU A 93 -2.17 3.61 22.93
CA GLU A 93 -1.71 3.97 24.26
C GLU A 93 -1.31 2.68 24.98
N TRP A 94 -0.06 2.61 25.43
CA TRP A 94 0.41 1.52 26.28
C TRP A 94 0.16 1.92 27.74
N GLU A 95 -0.49 1.04 28.50
CA GLU A 95 -0.58 1.12 29.96
C GLU A 95 0.66 0.49 30.64
#